data_AF-A0A442X3P6-F1
#
_entry.id   AF-A0A442X3P6-F1
#
_cell.length_a   1.000
_cell.length_b   1.000
_cell.length_c   1.000
_cell.angle_alpha   90.00
_cell.angle_beta   90.00
_cell.angle_gamma   90.00
#
_symmetry.space_group_name_H-M   'P 1'
#
loop_
_entity.id
_entity.type
_entity.pdbx_description
1 polymer ?
#
loop_
_entity_poly.entity_id
_entity_poly.type
_entity_poly.pdbx_seq_one_letter_code
_entity_poly.pdbx_strand_id
1 'polypeptide(L)'
;MTQPTIVDVDVDPFEGAEKAATPEFQQAIGLLFVVSGAAEGALALEVLRMMSHPNKLTLTATPLVCGMELKVKLGMIRTYAAMHGLDPKEISALTDDIRTAFGKRNEFAHSVVKPQTDPKSVLVQSLKFDSRGQIPNPQRHTADQIRGYARAIHSSVRALHDRLTQIGYRKSTELL
;
A
#
# COMPACT_ATOMS: atom_id res chain seq x y z
N MET A 1 -53.44 1.31 5.13
CA MET A 1 -52.09 0.89 4.71
C MET A 1 -51.46 2.03 3.95
N THR A 2 -50.58 2.80 4.57
CA THR A 2 -49.87 3.94 3.96
C THR A 2 -48.58 3.43 3.34
N GLN A 3 -48.38 3.70 2.04
CA GLN A 3 -47.13 3.39 1.36
C GLN A 3 -45.98 4.24 1.95
N PRO A 4 -44.77 3.67 2.14
CA PRO A 4 -43.63 4.45 2.57
C PRO A 4 -43.21 5.40 1.45
N THR A 5 -43.19 6.69 1.75
CA THR A 5 -42.62 7.72 0.89
C THR A 5 -41.11 7.50 0.84
N ILE A 6 -40.60 7.02 -0.29
CA ILE A 6 -39.16 7.02 -0.57
C ILE A 6 -38.82 8.49 -0.85
N VAL A 7 -38.08 9.10 0.07
CA VAL A 7 -37.49 10.42 -0.14
C VAL A 7 -36.23 10.16 -0.97
N ASP A 8 -36.28 10.48 -2.27
CA ASP A 8 -35.08 10.58 -3.10
C ASP A 8 -34.25 11.74 -2.55
N VAL A 9 -33.27 11.39 -1.72
CA VAL A 9 -32.23 12.31 -1.28
C VAL A 9 -31.18 12.31 -2.39
N ASP A 10 -31.46 13.09 -3.43
CA ASP A 10 -30.51 13.41 -4.51
C ASP A 10 -29.44 14.37 -3.97
N VAL A 11 -28.74 13.94 -2.93
CA VAL A 11 -27.58 14.64 -2.39
C VAL A 11 -26.39 13.98 -3.03
N ASP A 12 -25.69 14.74 -3.87
CA ASP A 12 -24.39 14.33 -4.39
C ASP A 12 -23.53 13.91 -3.18
N PRO A 13 -23.12 12.62 -3.08
CA PRO A 13 -22.31 12.16 -1.95
C PRO A 13 -20.94 12.84 -1.88
N PHE A 14 -20.57 13.60 -2.92
CA PHE A 14 -19.37 14.42 -3.00
C PHE A 14 -19.62 15.89 -2.62
N GLU A 15 -20.86 16.38 -2.58
CA GLU A 15 -21.20 17.73 -2.10
C GLU A 15 -20.96 17.84 -0.58
N GLY A 16 -19.76 18.27 -0.21
CA GLY A 16 -19.32 18.46 1.17
C GLY A 16 -17.96 17.82 1.49
N ALA A 17 -17.54 16.82 0.72
CA ALA A 17 -16.22 16.20 0.85
C ALA A 17 -15.10 17.17 0.43
N GLU A 18 -15.35 18.01 -0.58
CA GLU A 18 -14.40 19.04 -1.02
C GLU A 18 -14.27 20.21 -0.03
N LYS A 19 -15.33 20.51 0.74
CA LYS A 19 -15.35 21.64 1.70
C LYS A 19 -14.75 21.29 3.07
N ALA A 20 -14.51 20.01 3.29
CA ALA A 20 -14.13 19.43 4.58
C ALA A 20 -12.62 19.50 4.88
N ALA A 21 -11.78 19.16 3.89
CA ALA A 21 -10.35 18.98 4.10
C ALA A 21 -9.55 20.19 3.59
N THR A 22 -8.55 20.63 4.37
CA THR A 22 -7.63 21.68 3.91
C THR A 22 -6.85 21.21 2.66
N PRO A 23 -6.48 22.11 1.73
CA PRO A 23 -5.69 21.76 0.55
C PRO A 23 -4.39 21.02 0.92
N GLU A 24 -3.78 21.39 2.04
CA GLU A 24 -2.60 20.73 2.58
C GLU A 24 -2.83 19.24 2.86
N PHE A 25 -3.99 18.91 3.45
CA PHE A 25 -4.36 17.55 3.78
C PHE A 25 -4.63 16.72 2.52
N GLN A 26 -5.35 17.30 1.56
CA GLN A 26 -5.60 16.66 0.25
C GLN A 26 -4.28 16.37 -0.47
N GLN A 27 -3.32 17.29 -0.44
CA GLN A 27 -1.98 17.07 -0.98
C GLN A 27 -1.23 15.94 -0.27
N ALA A 28 -1.31 15.87 1.07
CA ALA A 28 -0.66 14.81 1.83
C ALA A 28 -1.25 13.42 1.49
N ILE A 29 -2.57 13.31 1.38
CA ILE A 29 -3.24 12.09 0.91
C ILE A 29 -2.83 11.77 -0.53
N GLY A 30 -2.90 12.75 -1.44
CA GLY A 30 -2.51 12.56 -2.84
C GLY A 30 -1.08 12.02 -2.95
N LEU A 31 -0.14 12.60 -2.20
CA LEU A 31 1.23 12.12 -2.12
C LEU A 31 1.32 10.67 -1.62
N LEU A 32 0.58 10.31 -0.57
CA LEU A 32 0.55 8.95 -0.05
C LEU A 32 0.12 7.95 -1.14
N PHE A 33 -0.93 8.25 -1.90
CA PHE A 33 -1.42 7.36 -2.96
C PHE A 33 -0.49 7.31 -4.17
N VAL A 34 0.06 8.44 -4.62
CA VAL A 34 1.03 8.49 -5.72
C VAL A 34 2.30 7.69 -5.38
N VAL A 35 2.86 7.90 -4.20
CA VAL A 35 4.05 7.14 -3.74
C VAL A 35 3.74 5.67 -3.61
N SER A 36 2.55 5.31 -3.09
CA SER A 36 2.12 3.91 -2.99
C SER A 36 1.98 3.26 -4.37
N GLY A 37 1.42 3.95 -5.36
CA GLY A 37 1.30 3.45 -6.73
C GLY A 37 2.66 3.22 -7.39
N ALA A 38 3.58 4.19 -7.25
CA ALA A 38 4.95 4.05 -7.75
C ALA A 38 5.70 2.89 -7.06
N ALA A 39 5.54 2.75 -5.75
CA ALA A 39 6.10 1.66 -4.96
C ALA A 39 5.57 0.28 -5.40
N GLU A 40 4.27 0.14 -5.66
CA GLU A 40 3.71 -1.11 -6.21
C GLU A 40 4.25 -1.42 -7.61
N GLY A 41 4.44 -0.40 -8.45
CA GLY A 41 5.05 -0.55 -9.77
C GLY A 41 6.51 -1.04 -9.68
N ALA A 42 7.28 -0.50 -8.74
CA ALA A 42 8.65 -0.96 -8.49
C ALA A 42 8.67 -2.44 -8.04
N LEU A 43 7.80 -2.83 -7.11
CA LEU A 43 7.68 -4.23 -6.68
C LEU A 43 7.24 -5.16 -7.81
N ALA A 44 6.37 -4.70 -8.71
CA ALA A 44 6.00 -5.45 -9.89
C ALA A 44 7.22 -5.71 -10.80
N LEU A 45 8.07 -4.71 -10.98
CA LEU A 45 9.31 -4.86 -11.75
C LEU A 45 10.27 -5.87 -11.09
N GLU A 46 10.40 -5.85 -9.77
CA GLU A 46 11.20 -6.83 -9.02
C GLU A 46 10.70 -8.27 -9.24
N VAL A 47 9.39 -8.48 -9.14
CA VAL A 47 8.79 -9.80 -9.41
C VAL A 47 9.00 -10.23 -10.86
N LEU A 48 8.83 -9.32 -11.83
CA LEU A 48 9.08 -9.62 -13.25
C LEU A 48 10.54 -10.02 -13.51
N ARG A 49 11.50 -9.37 -12.84
CA ARG A 49 12.92 -9.72 -12.93
C ARG A 49 13.18 -11.12 -12.37
N MET A 50 12.64 -11.44 -11.19
CA MET A 50 12.75 -12.77 -10.59
C MET A 50 12.15 -13.88 -11.47
N MET A 51 10.97 -13.63 -12.06
CA MET A 51 10.30 -14.59 -12.95
C MET A 51 11.03 -14.78 -14.28
N SER A 52 11.69 -13.73 -14.79
CA SER A 52 12.37 -13.78 -16.07
C SER A 52 13.79 -14.34 -15.96
N HIS A 53 14.43 -14.22 -14.79
CA HIS A 53 15.81 -14.65 -14.58
C HIS A 53 16.00 -16.15 -14.89
N PRO A 54 17.06 -16.56 -15.64
CA PRO A 54 18.19 -15.75 -16.13
C PRO A 54 17.98 -15.08 -17.50
N ASN A 55 16.77 -15.17 -18.05
CA ASN A 55 16.45 -14.61 -19.35
C ASN A 55 16.16 -13.11 -19.25
N LYS A 56 16.05 -12.47 -20.43
CA LYS A 56 15.61 -11.07 -20.54
C LYS A 56 14.19 -10.92 -20.00
N LEU A 57 13.89 -9.72 -19.51
CA LEU A 57 12.59 -9.38 -18.94
C LEU A 57 11.46 -9.68 -19.92
N THR A 58 10.53 -10.54 -19.53
CA THR A 58 9.40 -10.95 -20.36
C THR A 58 8.21 -10.03 -20.11
N LEU A 59 8.04 -9.03 -20.98
CA LEU A 59 6.98 -8.02 -20.83
C LEU A 59 5.56 -8.58 -20.94
N THR A 60 5.37 -9.77 -21.52
CA THR A 60 4.04 -10.40 -21.63
C THR A 60 3.46 -10.79 -20.27
N ALA A 61 4.28 -10.96 -19.23
CA ALA A 61 3.82 -11.21 -17.87
C ALA A 61 3.44 -9.92 -17.10
N THR A 62 3.66 -8.73 -17.68
CA THR A 62 3.40 -7.45 -17.00
C THR A 62 1.94 -7.31 -16.53
N PRO A 63 0.91 -7.61 -17.35
CA PRO A 63 -0.48 -7.48 -16.89
C PRO A 63 -0.79 -8.39 -15.70
N LEU A 64 -0.23 -9.61 -15.71
CA LEU A 64 -0.38 -10.56 -14.62
C LEU A 64 0.22 -10.01 -13.33
N VAL A 65 1.47 -9.54 -13.36
CA VAL A 65 2.18 -9.06 -12.17
C VAL A 65 1.58 -7.76 -11.66
N CYS A 66 1.25 -6.81 -12.54
CA CYS A 66 0.61 -5.56 -12.12
C CYS A 66 -0.72 -5.80 -11.40
N GLY A 67 -1.53 -6.77 -11.87
CA GLY A 67 -2.81 -7.13 -11.27
C GLY A 67 -2.73 -7.89 -9.93
N MET A 68 -1.56 -8.35 -9.50
CA MET A 68 -1.42 -9.07 -8.23
C MET A 68 -1.61 -8.15 -7.03
N GLU A 69 -2.24 -8.65 -5.96
CA GLU A 69 -2.23 -7.93 -4.68
C GLU A 69 -0.81 -7.79 -4.12
N LEU A 70 -0.55 -6.69 -3.39
CA LEU A 70 0.74 -6.44 -2.74
C LEU A 70 1.24 -7.64 -1.92
N LYS A 71 0.36 -8.28 -1.15
CA LYS A 71 0.70 -9.45 -0.32
C LYS A 71 1.24 -10.62 -1.15
N VAL A 72 0.72 -10.80 -2.36
CA VAL A 72 1.14 -11.86 -3.29
C VAL A 72 2.53 -11.54 -3.84
N LYS A 73 2.76 -10.28 -4.28
CA LYS A 73 4.07 -9.81 -4.74
C LYS A 73 5.15 -10.02 -3.68
N LEU A 74 4.89 -9.59 -2.44
CA LEU A 74 5.81 -9.75 -1.31
C LEU A 74 6.04 -11.24 -0.97
N GLY A 75 4.99 -12.06 -1.06
CA GLY A 75 5.10 -13.52 -0.89
C GLY A 75 6.03 -14.15 -1.92
N MET A 76 5.90 -13.78 -3.20
CA MET A 76 6.78 -14.27 -4.27
C MET A 76 8.24 -13.88 -4.03
N ILE A 77 8.50 -12.63 -3.62
CA ILE A 77 9.85 -12.15 -3.31
C ILE A 77 10.46 -12.97 -2.16
N ARG A 78 9.72 -13.20 -1.07
CA ARG A 78 10.18 -14.03 0.05
C ARG A 78 10.46 -15.47 -0.36
N THR A 79 9.55 -16.07 -1.12
CA THR A 79 9.69 -17.44 -1.60
C THR A 79 10.90 -17.58 -2.51
N TYR A 80 11.09 -16.65 -3.44
CA TYR A 80 12.27 -16.62 -4.32
C TYR A 80 13.56 -16.52 -3.49
N ALA A 81 13.63 -15.60 -2.54
CA ALA A 81 14.79 -15.44 -1.67
C ALA A 81 15.09 -16.72 -0.86
N ALA A 82 14.06 -17.39 -0.33
CA ALA A 82 14.22 -18.65 0.40
C ALA A 82 14.70 -19.80 -0.50
N MET A 83 14.11 -19.95 -1.70
CA MET A 83 14.46 -21.02 -2.64
C MET A 83 15.88 -20.88 -3.18
N HIS A 84 16.38 -19.66 -3.30
CA HIS A 84 17.69 -19.37 -3.89
C HIS A 84 18.76 -18.99 -2.85
N GLY A 85 18.46 -19.05 -1.55
CA GLY A 85 19.39 -18.72 -0.47
C GLY A 85 19.83 -17.25 -0.45
N LEU A 86 19.00 -16.34 -0.94
CA LEU A 86 19.29 -14.91 -1.09
C LEU A 86 18.85 -14.13 0.14
N ASP A 87 19.63 -14.24 1.22
CA ASP A 87 19.40 -13.53 2.50
C ASP A 87 17.92 -13.56 2.97
N PRO A 88 17.31 -14.76 3.09
CA PRO A 88 15.86 -14.90 3.28
C PRO A 88 15.33 -14.22 4.54
N LYS A 89 16.14 -14.15 5.60
CA LYS A 89 15.77 -13.46 6.84
C LYS A 89 15.64 -11.95 6.65
N GLU A 90 16.59 -11.35 5.96
CA GLU A 90 16.62 -9.90 5.72
C GLU A 90 15.55 -9.50 4.72
N ILE A 91 15.40 -10.24 3.61
CA ILE A 91 14.31 -10.02 2.66
C ILE A 91 12.96 -10.16 3.33
N SER A 92 12.77 -11.17 4.21
CA SER A 92 11.54 -11.29 4.99
C SER A 92 11.27 -10.05 5.83
N ALA A 93 12.26 -9.55 6.57
CA ALA A 93 12.12 -8.34 7.39
C ALA A 93 11.72 -7.12 6.53
N LEU A 94 12.41 -6.89 5.41
CA LEU A 94 12.13 -5.79 4.50
C LEU A 94 10.72 -5.89 3.90
N THR A 95 10.25 -7.10 3.56
CA THR A 95 8.87 -7.29 3.08
C THR A 95 7.82 -7.07 4.17
N ASP A 96 8.13 -7.41 5.43
CA ASP A 96 7.25 -7.15 6.57
C ASP A 96 7.17 -5.65 6.89
N ASP A 97 8.26 -4.89 6.71
CA ASP A 97 8.27 -3.43 6.81
C ASP A 97 7.39 -2.78 5.74
N ILE A 98 7.50 -3.22 4.47
CA ILE A 98 6.64 -2.75 3.38
C ILE A 98 5.18 -3.04 3.69
N ARG A 99 4.84 -4.26 4.12
CA ARG A 99 3.48 -4.63 4.50
C ARG A 99 2.93 -3.70 5.59
N THR A 100 3.75 -3.41 6.60
CA THR A 100 3.39 -2.52 7.71
C THR A 100 3.15 -1.09 7.21
N ALA A 101 4.04 -0.55 6.36
CA ALA A 101 3.92 0.78 5.80
C ALA A 101 2.66 0.94 4.92
N PHE A 102 2.36 -0.04 4.07
CA PHE A 102 1.14 -0.07 3.26
C PHE A 102 -0.14 -0.27 4.07
N GLY A 103 -0.04 -0.84 5.28
CA GLY A 103 -1.15 -0.93 6.22
C GLY A 103 -1.80 0.43 6.47
N LYS A 104 -0.98 1.49 6.60
CA LYS A 104 -1.49 2.86 6.76
C LYS A 104 -2.15 3.39 5.50
N ARG A 105 -1.60 3.18 4.30
CA ARG A 105 -2.31 3.54 3.06
C ARG A 105 -3.68 2.86 2.96
N ASN A 106 -3.76 1.57 3.31
CA ASN A 106 -5.02 0.82 3.26
C ASN A 106 -6.03 1.34 4.28
N GLU A 107 -5.59 1.85 5.42
CA GLU A 107 -6.45 2.56 6.38
C GLU A 107 -7.09 3.77 5.69
N PHE A 108 -6.31 4.66 5.06
CA PHE A 108 -6.87 5.82 4.34
C PHE A 108 -7.75 5.45 3.15
N ALA A 109 -7.47 4.36 2.44
CA ALA A 109 -8.27 3.92 1.28
C ALA A 109 -9.65 3.37 1.64
N HIS A 110 -9.84 2.89 2.87
CA HIS A 110 -11.05 2.18 3.29
C HIS A 110 -11.74 2.80 4.51
N SER A 111 -11.28 3.96 4.95
CA SER A 111 -11.82 4.67 6.11
C SER A 111 -12.65 5.87 5.69
N VAL A 112 -13.62 6.22 6.53
CA VAL A 112 -14.31 7.51 6.40
C VAL A 112 -13.40 8.58 7.00
N VAL A 113 -13.06 9.59 6.20
CA VAL A 113 -12.29 10.74 6.65
C VAL A 113 -13.24 11.86 7.01
N LYS A 114 -13.33 12.19 8.29
CA LYS A 114 -14.16 13.29 8.78
C LYS A 114 -13.28 14.51 9.06
N PRO A 115 -13.62 15.68 8.49
CA PRO A 115 -12.96 16.92 8.85
C PRO A 115 -13.24 17.25 10.31
N GLN A 116 -12.29 17.89 10.96
CA GLN A 116 -12.50 18.44 12.30
C GLN A 116 -12.61 19.95 12.26
N THR A 117 -13.18 20.52 13.32
CA THR A 117 -13.18 21.96 13.58
C THR A 117 -11.76 22.53 13.65
N ASP A 118 -10.77 21.69 13.98
CA ASP A 118 -9.35 22.00 13.87
C ASP A 118 -8.84 21.74 12.44
N PRO A 119 -8.47 22.79 11.68
CA PRO A 119 -8.03 22.67 10.28
C PRO A 119 -6.71 21.90 10.10
N LYS A 120 -5.98 21.59 11.19
CA LYS A 120 -4.67 20.93 11.15
C LYS A 120 -4.74 19.41 11.23
N SER A 121 -5.93 18.83 11.36
CA SER A 121 -6.07 17.38 11.49
C SER A 121 -7.40 16.85 10.93
N VAL A 122 -7.42 15.56 10.63
CA VAL A 122 -8.65 14.83 10.32
C VAL A 122 -8.84 13.68 11.30
N LEU A 123 -10.08 13.21 11.40
CA LEU A 123 -10.38 11.91 11.97
C LEU A 123 -10.53 10.87 10.86
N VAL A 124 -9.78 9.79 10.99
CA VAL A 124 -9.87 8.61 10.12
C VAL A 124 -10.59 7.53 10.91
N GLN A 125 -11.77 7.13 10.43
CA GLN A 125 -12.56 6.07 11.01
C GLN A 125 -12.46 4.82 10.15
N SER A 126 -11.72 3.81 10.61
CA SER A 126 -11.72 2.49 9.98
C SER A 126 -13.12 1.90 10.01
N LEU A 127 -13.54 1.35 8.86
CA LEU A 127 -14.76 0.55 8.73
C LEU A 127 -14.51 -0.94 8.92
N LYS A 128 -13.24 -1.35 9.02
CA LYS A 128 -12.87 -2.76 9.24
C LYS A 128 -12.88 -3.07 10.73
N PHE A 129 -13.50 -4.20 11.07
CA PHE A 129 -13.45 -4.78 12.42
C PHE A 129 -12.02 -5.17 12.79
N ASP A 130 -11.66 -4.97 14.05
CA ASP A 130 -10.41 -5.46 14.63
C ASP A 130 -10.48 -6.98 14.92
N SER A 131 -9.40 -7.53 15.47
CA SER A 131 -9.31 -8.96 15.83
C SER A 131 -10.31 -9.39 16.93
N ARG A 132 -10.95 -8.43 17.59
CA ARG A 132 -11.99 -8.64 18.60
C ARG A 132 -13.40 -8.43 18.05
N GLY A 133 -13.53 -8.19 16.74
CA GLY A 133 -14.81 -7.94 16.08
C GLY A 133 -15.38 -6.55 16.37
N GLN A 134 -14.55 -5.59 16.80
CA GLN A 134 -14.98 -4.23 17.14
C GLN A 134 -14.52 -3.23 16.08
N ILE A 135 -15.31 -2.19 15.85
CA ILE A 135 -14.89 -1.07 15.01
C ILE A 135 -13.86 -0.25 15.81
N PRO A 136 -12.63 -0.05 15.30
CA PRO A 136 -11.61 0.71 16.01
C PRO A 136 -12.06 2.14 16.28
N ASN A 137 -11.61 2.72 17.38
CA ASN A 137 -11.85 4.14 17.64
C ASN A 137 -11.22 5.01 16.54
N PRO A 138 -11.86 6.13 16.16
CA PRO A 138 -11.33 7.01 15.13
C PRO A 138 -9.96 7.56 15.52
N GLN A 139 -9.02 7.53 14.58
CA GLN A 139 -7.65 8.01 14.78
C GLN A 139 -7.49 9.41 14.21
N ARG A 140 -6.83 10.29 14.96
CA ARG A 140 -6.50 11.64 14.50
C ARG A 140 -5.18 11.62 13.74
N HIS A 141 -5.17 12.22 12.55
CA HIS A 141 -3.96 12.36 11.73
C HIS A 141 -3.74 13.81 11.28
N THR A 142 -2.49 14.25 11.33
CA THR A 142 -2.02 15.50 10.72
C THR A 142 -1.47 15.26 9.32
N ALA A 143 -1.36 16.32 8.51
CA ALA A 143 -0.75 16.24 7.18
C ALA A 143 0.70 15.70 7.24
N ASP A 144 1.48 16.11 8.24
CA ASP A 144 2.87 15.65 8.40
C ASP A 144 2.98 14.17 8.77
N GLN A 145 2.04 13.65 9.56
CA GLN A 145 1.97 12.21 9.84
C GLN A 145 1.70 11.41 8.56
N ILE A 146 0.79 11.91 7.71
CA ILE A 146 0.46 11.28 6.43
C ILE A 146 1.66 11.30 5.47
N ARG A 147 2.36 12.43 5.37
CA ARG A 147 3.64 12.52 4.64
C ARG A 147 4.68 11.55 5.22
N GLY A 148 4.69 11.36 6.54
CA GLY A 148 5.47 10.34 7.22
C GLY A 148 5.20 8.92 6.71
N TYR A 149 3.94 8.55 6.50
CA TYR A 149 3.56 7.25 5.94
C TYR A 149 4.04 7.08 4.50
N ALA A 150 3.92 8.12 3.67
CA ALA A 150 4.44 8.08 2.29
C ALA A 150 5.96 7.87 2.27
N ARG A 151 6.70 8.57 3.16
CA ARG A 151 8.16 8.38 3.32
C ARG A 151 8.52 6.98 3.78
N ALA A 152 7.75 6.40 4.70
CA ALA A 152 7.96 5.03 5.16
C ALA A 152 7.80 4.02 4.00
N ILE A 153 6.73 4.13 3.20
CA ILE A 153 6.53 3.27 2.02
C ILE A 153 7.70 3.37 1.05
N HIS A 154 8.09 4.60 0.67
CA HIS A 154 9.20 4.83 -0.24
C HIS A 154 10.51 4.25 0.30
N SER A 155 10.83 4.50 1.57
CA SER A 155 12.08 4.05 2.18
C SER A 155 12.17 2.53 2.29
N SER A 156 11.08 1.86 2.71
CA SER A 156 11.05 0.40 2.82
C SER A 156 11.16 -0.29 1.45
N VAL A 157 10.47 0.21 0.43
CA VAL A 157 10.57 -0.35 -0.93
C VAL A 157 11.95 -0.11 -1.54
N ARG A 158 12.53 1.08 -1.32
CA ARG A 158 13.90 1.37 -1.74
C ARG A 158 14.91 0.44 -1.08
N ALA A 159 14.80 0.22 0.23
CA ALA A 159 15.69 -0.68 0.95
C ALA A 159 15.63 -2.11 0.40
N LEU A 160 14.43 -2.61 0.08
CA LEU A 160 14.27 -3.91 -0.58
C LEU A 160 14.90 -3.93 -1.98
N HIS A 161 14.66 -2.91 -2.81
CA HIS A 161 15.23 -2.82 -4.14
C HIS A 161 16.77 -2.77 -4.11
N ASP A 162 17.33 -1.93 -3.25
CA ASP A 162 18.78 -1.79 -3.08
C ASP A 162 19.37 -3.14 -2.63
N ARG A 163 18.71 -3.84 -1.71
CA ARG A 163 19.16 -5.16 -1.23
C ARG A 163 19.10 -6.22 -2.33
N LEU A 164 17.99 -6.32 -3.06
CA LEU A 164 17.83 -7.24 -4.19
C LEU A 164 18.86 -6.96 -5.29
N THR A 165 19.18 -5.69 -5.54
CA THR A 165 20.20 -5.28 -6.50
C THR A 165 21.61 -5.69 -6.05
N GLN A 166 21.92 -5.55 -4.76
CA GLN A 166 23.22 -5.95 -4.20
C GLN A 166 23.45 -7.46 -4.24
N ILE A 167 22.46 -8.26 -3.84
CA ILE A 167 22.59 -9.72 -3.81
C ILE A 167 22.51 -10.32 -5.23
N GLY A 168 21.82 -9.62 -6.14
CA GLY A 168 21.51 -10.07 -7.49
C GLY A 168 20.50 -11.22 -7.50
N TYR A 169 19.93 -11.49 -8.66
CA TYR A 169 19.13 -12.70 -8.87
C TYR A 169 20.13 -13.81 -9.27
N ARG A 170 20.62 -14.61 -8.32
CA ARG A 170 21.61 -15.65 -8.65
C ARG A 170 20.93 -16.85 -9.30
N LYS A 171 21.62 -17.49 -10.24
CA LYS A 171 21.27 -18.81 -10.76
C LYS A 171 21.63 -19.83 -9.67
N SER A 172 20.68 -20.65 -9.21
CA SER A 172 21.05 -21.88 -8.52
C SER A 172 21.59 -22.83 -9.60
N THR A 173 22.91 -22.93 -9.73
CA THR A 173 23.54 -23.93 -10.61
C THR A 173 24.89 -24.39 -10.07
N GLU A 174 25.05 -24.42 -8.74
CA GLU A 174 26.19 -25.06 -8.07
C GLU A 174 25.77 -25.92 -6.87
N LEU A 175 24.52 -26.39 -6.82
CA LEU A 175 24.08 -27.41 -5.87
C LEU A 175 23.15 -28.39 -6.57
N LEU A 176 23.76 -29.29 -7.35
CA LEU A 176 23.43 -30.71 -7.62
C LEU A 176 24.00 -31.12 -8.98
#